data_AF-A0A2C6BKJ8-F1
#
_entry.id   AF-A0A2C6BKJ8-F1
#
_cell.length_a   1.000
_cell.length_b   1.000
_cell.length_c   1.000
_cell.angle_alpha   90.00
_cell.angle_beta   90.00
_cell.angle_gamma   90.00
#
_symmetry.space_group_name_H-M   'P 1'
#
loop_
_entity.id
_entity.type
_entity.pdbx_description
1 polymer ?
#
loop_
_entity_poly.entity_id
_entity_poly.type
_entity_poly.pdbx_seq_one_letter_code
_entity_poly.pdbx_strand_id
1 'polypeptide(L)'
;MTYTDNSKNAIDDLEMDIENLDYRWLNEWYPDENARLLVGIVQTENGKPRFLDLGSFYVDEPTFNNQRLSLKCLALPLDQTIREQVNSVAWEKITLKELISKIATKHELNYELHCDDVFFDRLDQDRETDLGFLNRVLSETALSLKVTDDKVVVFYDDDLIKAENIDTFNIKDPRIKSFTLKKKNQGVYDKVEVSYYDADKKEHIVETITKEELEKRNEVTYA
;
A
#
# COMPACT_ATOMS: atom_id res chain seq x y z
N MET A 1 -1.78 21.83 -0.21
CA MET A 1 -2.14 20.50 0.30
C MET A 1 -2.04 19.53 -0.86
N THR A 2 -1.35 18.43 -0.64
CA THR A 2 -1.14 17.33 -1.57
C THR A 2 -1.53 16.06 -0.84
N TYR A 3 -2.42 15.26 -1.43
CA TYR A 3 -2.78 13.94 -0.92
C TYR A 3 -2.32 12.92 -1.96
N THR A 4 -1.64 11.87 -1.51
CA THR A 4 -1.18 10.77 -2.34
C THR A 4 -1.89 9.50 -1.90
N ASP A 5 -2.82 9.04 -2.74
CA ASP A 5 -3.42 7.70 -2.62
C ASP A 5 -2.45 6.69 -3.25
N ASN A 6 -1.77 5.94 -2.39
CA ASN A 6 -0.79 4.96 -2.81
C ASN A 6 -1.47 3.60 -3.02
N SER A 7 -1.26 3.01 -4.20
CA SER A 7 -1.96 1.79 -4.60
C SER A 7 -1.33 0.50 -4.08
N LYS A 8 0.00 0.37 -4.17
CA LYS A 8 0.72 -0.87 -3.82
C LYS A 8 1.93 -0.62 -2.95
N ASN A 9 2.05 -1.40 -1.88
CA ASN A 9 3.23 -1.50 -1.01
C ASN A 9 3.72 -0.15 -0.50
N ALA A 10 2.79 0.79 -0.33
CA ALA A 10 3.02 2.15 0.12
C ALA A 10 1.84 2.61 0.98
N ILE A 11 2.12 3.58 1.83
CA ILE A 11 1.20 4.13 2.81
C ILE A 11 0.65 5.42 2.23
N ASP A 12 -0.65 5.68 2.37
CA ASP A 12 -1.21 6.96 1.93
C ASP A 12 -0.55 8.12 2.71
N ASP A 13 -0.22 9.20 2.01
CA ASP A 13 0.45 10.36 2.59
C ASP A 13 -0.28 11.67 2.30
N LEU A 14 -0.10 12.61 3.22
CA LEU A 14 -0.68 13.95 3.15
C LEU A 14 0.39 14.98 3.48
N GLU A 15 0.58 15.93 2.56
CA GLU A 15 1.43 17.09 2.76
C GLU A 15 0.60 18.37 2.78
N MET A 16 0.85 19.24 3.75
CA MET A 16 0.19 20.54 3.81
C MET A 16 1.10 21.65 4.26
N ASP A 17 0.97 22.80 3.59
CA ASP A 17 1.61 24.05 3.96
C ASP A 17 0.57 24.96 4.61
N ILE A 18 0.85 25.40 5.82
CA ILE A 18 0.02 26.27 6.62
C ILE A 18 0.80 27.56 6.90
N GLU A 19 0.11 28.69 6.89
CA GLU A 19 0.72 29.97 7.21
C GLU A 19 1.17 30.05 8.67
N ASN A 20 2.38 30.55 8.91
CA ASN A 20 2.97 30.72 10.24
C ASN A 20 3.02 32.19 10.68
N LEU A 21 1.87 32.86 10.62
CA LEU A 21 1.73 34.24 11.13
C LEU A 21 2.07 34.30 12.62
N ASP A 22 2.82 35.34 12.99
CA ASP A 22 3.24 35.62 14.38
C ASP A 22 3.94 34.45 15.09
N TYR A 23 4.48 33.47 14.35
CA TYR A 23 5.10 32.26 14.91
C TYR A 23 4.20 31.44 15.84
N ARG A 24 2.87 31.44 15.62
CA ARG A 24 1.91 30.74 16.50
C ARG A 24 2.15 29.24 16.56
N TRP A 25 2.56 28.63 15.45
CA TRP A 25 2.84 27.20 15.37
C TRP A 25 4.13 26.79 16.07
N LEU A 26 4.99 27.74 16.46
CA LEU A 26 6.16 27.47 17.31
C LEU A 26 5.83 27.57 18.82
N ASN A 27 4.59 27.88 19.16
CA ASN A 27 4.13 28.08 20.53
C ASN A 27 2.87 27.22 20.78
N GLU A 28 1.79 27.84 21.24
CA GLU A 28 0.57 27.15 21.68
C GLU A 28 -0.14 26.35 20.57
N TRP A 29 0.16 26.60 19.29
CA TRP A 29 -0.46 25.87 18.17
C TRP A 29 0.41 24.73 17.66
N TYR A 30 1.56 24.46 18.28
CA TYR A 30 2.40 23.34 17.88
C TYR A 30 1.60 22.02 17.96
N PRO A 31 1.61 21.18 16.92
CA PRO A 31 0.87 19.91 16.94
C PRO A 31 1.30 19.04 18.13
N ASP A 32 0.34 18.46 18.83
CA ASP A 32 0.63 17.49 19.89
C ASP A 32 1.38 16.27 19.32
N GLU A 33 2.11 15.57 20.18
CA GLU A 33 2.68 14.26 19.83
C GLU A 33 1.56 13.32 19.36
N ASN A 34 1.79 12.63 18.23
CA ASN A 34 0.81 11.76 17.59
C ASN A 34 -0.50 12.45 17.17
N ALA A 35 -0.47 13.76 16.90
CA ALA A 35 -1.63 14.51 16.40
C ALA A 35 -2.26 13.82 15.18
N ARG A 36 -3.54 13.46 15.31
CA ARG A 36 -4.35 12.80 14.28
C ARG A 36 -5.24 13.82 13.57
N LEU A 37 -5.26 13.74 12.24
CA LEU A 37 -6.06 14.54 11.32
C LEU A 37 -7.10 13.65 10.65
N LEU A 38 -8.37 14.05 10.68
CA LEU A 38 -9.43 13.48 9.85
C LEU A 38 -9.61 14.40 8.64
N VAL A 39 -9.43 13.87 7.44
CA VAL A 39 -9.31 14.70 6.24
C VAL A 39 -10.37 14.31 5.22
N GLY A 40 -11.01 15.31 4.64
CA GLY A 40 -11.96 15.09 3.55
C GLY A 40 -12.16 16.34 2.72
N ILE A 41 -12.65 16.13 1.50
CA ILE A 41 -12.93 17.19 0.53
C ILE A 41 -14.44 17.40 0.46
N VAL A 42 -14.88 18.64 0.70
CA VAL A 42 -16.26 19.05 0.50
C VAL A 42 -16.40 19.76 -0.85
N GLN A 43 -17.21 19.20 -1.73
CA GLN A 43 -17.64 19.86 -2.96
C GLN A 43 -19.12 20.21 -2.87
N THR A 44 -19.48 21.48 -3.03
CA THR A 44 -20.89 21.89 -3.10
C THR A 44 -21.31 22.06 -4.55
N GLU A 45 -22.26 21.25 -5.01
CA GLU A 45 -22.82 21.34 -6.36
C GLU A 45 -24.34 21.55 -6.27
N ASN A 46 -24.87 22.60 -6.92
CA ASN A 46 -26.29 22.96 -6.87
C ASN A 46 -26.86 23.08 -5.44
N GLY A 47 -26.06 23.60 -4.51
CA GLY A 47 -26.43 23.74 -3.10
C GLY A 47 -26.45 22.44 -2.29
N LYS A 48 -26.03 21.30 -2.89
CA LYS A 48 -25.89 20.02 -2.19
C LYS A 48 -24.40 19.75 -1.91
N PRO A 49 -23.99 19.61 -0.64
CA PRO A 49 -22.64 19.19 -0.32
C PRO A 49 -22.45 17.71 -0.65
N ARG A 50 -21.35 17.39 -1.33
CA ARG A 50 -20.78 16.05 -1.44
C ARG A 50 -19.49 16.04 -0.64
N PHE A 51 -19.33 15.03 0.20
CA PHE A 51 -18.13 14.82 0.98
C PHE A 51 -17.39 13.62 0.42
N LEU A 52 -16.11 13.79 0.14
CA LEU A 52 -15.17 12.72 -0.14
C LEU A 52 -14.29 12.56 1.10
N ASP A 53 -14.43 11.42 1.75
CA ASP A 53 -13.57 11.05 2.87
C ASP A 53 -12.19 10.63 2.34
N LEU A 54 -11.13 11.20 2.90
CA LEU A 54 -9.75 10.81 2.59
C LEU A 54 -9.11 10.00 3.74
N GLY A 55 -9.82 9.82 4.86
CA GLY A 55 -9.36 9.02 5.99
C GLY A 55 -8.53 9.79 7.01
N SER A 56 -7.79 9.02 7.81
CA SER A 56 -7.03 9.48 8.96
C SER A 56 -5.53 9.58 8.67
N PHE A 57 -4.89 10.66 9.11
CA PHE A 57 -3.44 10.88 8.97
C PHE A 57 -2.82 11.35 10.29
N TYR A 58 -1.56 11.03 10.51
CA TYR A 58 -0.82 11.42 11.72
C TYR A 58 0.36 12.31 11.33
N VAL A 59 0.56 13.39 12.10
CA VAL A 59 1.62 14.39 11.82
C VAL A 59 3.00 13.84 12.17
N ASP A 60 3.77 13.48 11.15
CA ASP A 60 5.08 12.82 11.26
C ASP A 60 6.22 13.85 11.35
N GLU A 61 6.32 14.72 10.33
CA GLU A 61 7.42 15.68 10.22
C GLU A 61 6.90 17.11 10.10
N PRO A 62 6.80 17.88 11.20
CA PRO A 62 6.57 19.33 11.15
C PRO A 62 7.87 20.08 10.82
N THR A 63 7.91 20.78 9.69
CA THR A 63 9.03 21.60 9.25
C THR A 63 8.64 23.08 9.20
N PHE A 64 9.49 23.96 9.74
CA PHE A 64 9.19 25.38 9.86
C PHE A 64 10.12 26.22 8.99
N ASN A 65 9.54 27.25 8.36
CA ASN A 65 10.27 28.43 7.92
C ASN A 65 9.58 29.70 8.45
N ASN A 66 10.15 30.87 8.15
CA ASN A 66 9.65 32.16 8.67
C ASN A 66 8.20 32.49 8.30
N GLN A 67 7.61 31.81 7.30
CA GLN A 67 6.28 32.12 6.77
C GLN A 67 5.33 30.93 6.82
N ARG A 68 5.83 29.70 6.94
CA ARG A 68 5.05 28.47 6.79
C ARG A 68 5.47 27.38 7.76
N LEU A 69 4.47 26.61 8.17
CA LEU A 69 4.59 25.27 8.70
C LEU A 69 4.25 24.29 7.57
N SER A 70 5.18 23.42 7.24
CA SER A 70 4.96 22.28 6.34
C SER A 70 4.80 21.03 7.19
N LEU A 71 3.67 20.33 7.02
CA LEU A 71 3.39 19.07 7.70
C LEU A 71 3.46 17.95 6.67
N LYS A 72 4.25 16.92 6.96
CA LYS A 72 4.08 15.60 6.35
C LYS A 72 3.32 14.71 7.31
N CYS A 73 2.32 14.03 6.78
CA CYS A 73 1.46 13.15 7.54
C CYS A 73 1.33 11.80 6.85
N LEU A 74 1.10 10.75 7.63
CA LEU A 74 1.02 9.38 7.16
C LEU A 74 -0.29 8.74 7.60
N ALA A 75 -0.86 7.87 6.77
CA ALA A 75 -2.06 7.09 7.11
C ALA A 75 -1.78 5.89 8.04
N LEU A 76 -0.87 6.09 9.00
CA LEU A 76 -0.48 5.12 10.03
C LEU A 76 -0.19 5.85 11.33
N PRO A 77 -0.62 5.32 12.49
CA PRO A 77 -0.23 5.88 13.77
C PRO A 77 1.29 5.79 13.96
N LEU A 78 1.90 6.86 14.48
CA LEU A 78 3.37 7.03 14.54
C LEU A 78 4.00 6.34 15.74
N ASP A 79 3.21 6.07 16.78
CA ASP A 79 3.63 5.24 17.91
C ASP A 79 3.79 3.76 17.52
N GLN A 80 3.31 3.36 16.34
CA GLN A 80 3.46 2.01 15.84
C GLN A 80 4.81 1.81 15.17
N THR A 81 5.50 0.76 15.61
CA THR A 81 6.86 0.46 15.14
C THR A 81 6.88 -0.45 13.91
N ILE A 82 5.74 -0.65 13.24
CA ILE A 82 5.61 -1.58 12.10
C ILE A 82 6.61 -1.29 10.97
N ARG A 83 7.03 -0.02 10.83
CA ARG A 83 7.98 0.46 9.82
C ARG A 83 9.42 0.56 10.32
N GLU A 84 9.64 0.58 11.63
CA GLU A 84 10.92 0.96 12.24
C GLU A 84 11.56 -0.18 13.00
N GLN A 85 10.77 -0.93 13.77
CA GLN A 85 11.27 -2.02 14.58
C GLN A 85 11.64 -3.20 13.68
N VAL A 86 12.93 -3.43 13.63
CA VAL A 86 13.54 -4.59 12.98
C VAL A 86 13.35 -5.81 13.88
N ASN A 87 12.78 -6.89 13.32
CA ASN A 87 12.53 -8.13 14.04
C ASN A 87 13.26 -9.32 13.40
N SER A 88 13.49 -10.35 14.21
CA SER A 88 13.93 -11.66 13.76
C SER A 88 13.01 -12.72 14.36
N VAL A 89 12.14 -13.32 13.54
CA VAL A 89 11.09 -14.24 13.98
C VAL A 89 10.99 -15.42 13.02
N ALA A 90 10.98 -16.64 13.55
CA ALA A 90 10.66 -17.84 12.80
C ALA A 90 9.16 -18.16 12.96
N TRP A 91 8.44 -18.14 11.86
CA TRP A 91 7.01 -18.44 11.80
C TRP A 91 6.82 -19.86 11.25
N GLU A 92 6.47 -20.81 12.11
CA GLU A 92 6.24 -22.20 11.71
C GLU A 92 4.73 -22.48 11.58
N LYS A 93 4.35 -23.20 10.53
CA LYS A 93 2.99 -23.71 10.27
C LYS A 93 1.92 -22.64 10.48
N ILE A 94 2.02 -21.57 9.71
CA ILE A 94 1.17 -20.39 9.83
C ILE A 94 0.36 -20.18 8.56
N THR A 95 -0.88 -19.72 8.68
CA THR A 95 -1.63 -19.23 7.52
C THR A 95 -1.41 -17.74 7.27
N LEU A 96 -1.66 -17.28 6.05
CA LEU A 96 -1.56 -15.87 5.70
C LEU A 96 -2.45 -15.01 6.61
N LYS A 97 -3.69 -15.46 6.85
CA LYS A 97 -4.62 -14.78 7.75
C LYS A 97 -4.09 -14.68 9.16
N GLU A 98 -3.51 -15.76 9.70
CA GLU A 98 -2.90 -15.75 11.03
C GLU A 98 -1.70 -14.82 11.10
N LEU A 99 -0.86 -14.81 10.07
CA LEU A 99 0.31 -13.94 9.98
C LEU A 99 -0.09 -12.46 10.01
N ILE A 100 -1.01 -12.06 9.11
CA ILE A 100 -1.50 -10.69 9.02
C ILE A 100 -2.19 -10.29 10.32
N SER A 101 -3.05 -11.14 10.87
CA SER A 101 -3.76 -10.87 12.12
C SER A 101 -2.80 -10.62 13.29
N LYS A 102 -1.76 -11.45 13.45
CA LYS A 102 -0.78 -11.30 14.52
C LYS A 102 0.02 -10.01 14.40
N ILE A 103 0.48 -9.68 13.18
CA ILE A 103 1.22 -8.44 12.95
C ILE A 103 0.33 -7.21 13.12
N ALA A 104 -0.89 -7.22 12.55
CA ALA A 104 -1.83 -6.12 12.71
C ALA A 104 -2.18 -5.88 14.18
N THR A 105 -2.47 -6.94 14.94
CA THR A 105 -2.78 -6.85 16.39
C THR A 105 -1.59 -6.34 17.19
N LYS A 106 -0.36 -6.75 16.85
CA LYS A 106 0.87 -6.26 17.50
C LYS A 106 1.01 -4.73 17.38
N HIS A 107 0.52 -4.16 16.28
CA HIS A 107 0.60 -2.73 15.97
C HIS A 107 -0.76 -2.00 16.10
N GLU A 108 -1.72 -2.61 16.80
CA GLU A 108 -3.05 -2.02 17.03
C GLU A 108 -3.79 -1.59 15.74
N LEU A 109 -3.47 -2.23 14.61
CA LEU A 109 -4.10 -1.99 13.32
C LEU A 109 -5.27 -2.93 13.07
N ASN A 110 -6.27 -2.44 12.36
CA ASN A 110 -7.27 -3.29 11.74
C ASN A 110 -6.68 -4.01 10.52
N TYR A 111 -7.33 -5.06 10.06
CA TYR A 111 -6.94 -5.71 8.81
C TYR A 111 -8.14 -6.21 8.01
N GLU A 112 -7.98 -6.26 6.69
CA GLU A 112 -8.97 -6.74 5.73
C GLU A 112 -8.28 -7.59 4.65
N LEU A 113 -8.88 -8.74 4.35
CA LEU A 113 -8.32 -9.71 3.42
C LEU A 113 -9.32 -9.96 2.29
N HIS A 114 -8.93 -9.63 1.07
CA HIS A 114 -9.62 -9.92 -0.18
C HIS A 114 -8.79 -10.93 -0.98
N CYS A 115 -8.48 -12.06 -0.35
CA CYS A 115 -7.68 -13.12 -0.94
C CYS A 115 -7.98 -14.46 -0.25
N ASP A 116 -7.52 -15.54 -0.87
CA ASP A 116 -7.57 -16.87 -0.28
C ASP A 116 -6.51 -17.03 0.81
N ASP A 117 -6.80 -17.86 1.81
CA ASP A 117 -5.85 -18.13 2.88
C ASP A 117 -4.79 -19.14 2.42
N VAL A 118 -3.52 -18.78 2.56
CA VAL A 118 -2.37 -19.59 2.12
C VAL A 118 -1.67 -20.17 3.34
N PHE A 119 -1.37 -21.46 3.32
CA PHE A 119 -0.60 -22.12 4.37
C PHE A 119 0.90 -22.09 4.06
N PHE A 120 1.70 -21.72 5.05
CA PHE A 120 3.16 -21.75 4.99
C PHE A 120 3.70 -22.71 6.05
N ASP A 121 4.52 -23.67 5.64
CA ASP A 121 5.19 -24.56 6.58
C ASP A 121 6.22 -23.79 7.42
N ARG A 122 6.94 -22.85 6.79
CA ARG A 122 7.88 -21.96 7.45
C ARG A 122 8.06 -20.64 6.71
N LEU A 123 8.08 -19.55 7.45
CA LEU A 123 8.56 -18.24 7.01
C LEU A 123 9.56 -17.70 8.02
N ASP A 124 10.71 -17.23 7.56
CA ASP A 124 11.70 -16.57 8.42
C ASP A 124 11.66 -15.07 8.12
N GLN A 125 11.42 -14.28 9.17
CA GLN A 125 11.65 -12.84 9.20
C GLN A 125 13.06 -12.63 9.74
N ASP A 126 14.01 -12.18 8.90
CA ASP A 126 15.40 -11.94 9.33
C ASP A 126 15.77 -10.47 9.20
N ARG A 127 15.92 -9.79 10.34
CA ARG A 127 16.41 -8.41 10.44
C ARG A 127 15.71 -7.47 9.46
N GLU A 128 14.39 -7.61 9.40
CA GLU A 128 13.50 -6.75 8.61
C GLU A 128 12.33 -6.27 9.47
N THR A 129 11.72 -5.17 9.05
CA THR A 129 10.55 -4.59 9.74
C THR A 129 9.31 -5.43 9.44
N ASP A 130 8.27 -5.32 10.27
CA ASP A 130 7.05 -6.10 10.04
C ASP A 130 6.37 -5.70 8.73
N LEU A 131 6.37 -4.40 8.38
CA LEU A 131 5.87 -3.95 7.08
C LEU A 131 6.74 -4.45 5.92
N GLY A 132 8.07 -4.44 6.08
CA GLY A 132 9.00 -4.98 5.08
C GLY A 132 8.78 -6.46 4.84
N PHE A 133 8.62 -7.22 5.92
CA PHE A 133 8.34 -8.65 5.89
C PHE A 133 7.01 -8.96 5.19
N LEU A 134 5.94 -8.26 5.55
CA LEU A 134 4.63 -8.42 4.91
C LEU A 134 4.70 -8.12 3.42
N ASN A 135 5.33 -7.00 3.02
CA ASN A 135 5.51 -6.67 1.61
C ASN A 135 6.24 -7.77 0.84
N ARG A 136 7.30 -8.34 1.43
CA ARG A 136 8.07 -9.42 0.82
C ARG A 136 7.21 -10.68 0.64
N VAL A 137 6.61 -11.19 1.72
CA VAL A 137 5.80 -12.41 1.71
C VAL A 137 4.63 -12.27 0.73
N LEU A 138 3.92 -11.14 0.77
CA LEU A 138 2.77 -10.90 -0.12
C LEU A 138 3.19 -10.84 -1.58
N SER A 139 4.28 -10.16 -1.90
CA SER A 139 4.80 -10.09 -3.27
C SER A 139 5.19 -11.46 -3.85
N GLU A 140 5.71 -12.36 -3.02
CA GLU A 140 6.04 -13.75 -3.40
C GLU A 140 4.78 -14.59 -3.69
N THR A 141 3.63 -14.17 -3.14
CA THR A 141 2.32 -14.82 -3.33
C THR A 141 1.41 -14.11 -4.33
N ALA A 142 1.93 -13.15 -5.11
CA ALA A 142 1.16 -12.32 -6.04
C ALA A 142 0.00 -11.54 -5.39
N LEU A 143 0.19 -11.17 -4.11
CA LEU A 143 -0.72 -10.33 -3.34
C LEU A 143 -0.12 -8.93 -3.16
N SER A 144 -0.99 -7.95 -3.05
CA SER A 144 -0.64 -6.56 -2.79
C SER A 144 -1.04 -6.15 -1.38
N LEU A 145 -0.25 -5.26 -0.79
CA LEU A 145 -0.50 -4.63 0.49
C LEU A 145 -0.84 -3.16 0.30
N LYS A 146 -1.91 -2.70 0.94
CA LYS A 146 -2.18 -1.27 1.15
C LYS A 146 -2.33 -1.01 2.65
N VAL A 147 -1.80 0.11 3.11
CA VAL A 147 -2.01 0.57 4.49
C VAL A 147 -2.67 1.93 4.46
N THR A 148 -3.86 2.01 5.05
CA THR A 148 -4.74 3.18 4.99
C THR A 148 -5.70 3.18 6.18
N ASP A 149 -6.04 4.35 6.71
CA ASP A 149 -7.03 4.53 7.79
C ASP A 149 -6.91 3.51 8.95
N ASP A 150 -5.72 3.44 9.57
CA ASP A 150 -5.41 2.51 10.67
C ASP A 150 -5.64 1.02 10.30
N LYS A 151 -5.58 0.67 9.01
CA LYS A 151 -5.89 -0.66 8.49
C LYS A 151 -4.85 -1.17 7.49
N VAL A 152 -4.55 -2.46 7.59
CA VAL A 152 -3.82 -3.23 6.59
C VAL A 152 -4.80 -3.95 5.66
N VAL A 153 -4.76 -3.66 4.36
CA VAL A 153 -5.62 -4.29 3.34
C VAL A 153 -4.76 -5.15 2.43
N VAL A 154 -5.11 -6.43 2.30
CA VAL A 154 -4.45 -7.40 1.42
C VAL A 154 -5.41 -7.85 0.33
N PHE A 155 -4.99 -7.81 -0.93
CA PHE A 155 -5.85 -8.11 -2.08
C PHE A 155 -5.05 -8.64 -3.29
N TYR A 156 -5.76 -9.28 -4.22
CA TYR A 156 -5.23 -9.57 -5.56
C TYR A 156 -5.31 -8.35 -6.47
N ASP A 157 -4.22 -8.06 -7.17
CA ASP A 157 -4.20 -6.99 -8.17
C ASP A 157 -5.23 -7.21 -9.29
N ASP A 158 -5.42 -8.48 -9.69
CA ASP A 158 -6.34 -8.86 -10.75
C ASP A 158 -7.79 -8.55 -10.40
N ASP A 159 -8.16 -8.61 -9.12
CA ASP A 159 -9.53 -8.33 -8.68
C ASP A 159 -9.85 -6.84 -8.81
N LEU A 160 -8.88 -5.96 -8.54
CA LEU A 160 -9.03 -4.52 -8.80
C LEU A 160 -9.19 -4.23 -10.29
N ILE A 161 -8.46 -4.95 -11.15
CA ILE A 161 -8.53 -4.77 -12.61
C ILE A 161 -9.89 -5.24 -13.17
N LYS A 162 -10.46 -6.30 -12.58
CA LYS A 162 -11.75 -6.88 -12.98
C LYS A 162 -12.96 -6.16 -12.40
N ALA A 163 -12.76 -5.33 -11.38
CA ALA A 163 -13.83 -4.57 -10.75
C ALA A 163 -14.54 -3.66 -11.77
N GLU A 164 -15.84 -3.43 -11.57
CA GLU A 164 -16.58 -2.52 -12.42
C GLU A 164 -16.04 -1.09 -12.30
N ASN A 165 -15.77 -0.47 -13.45
CA ASN A 165 -15.32 0.91 -13.49
C ASN A 165 -16.42 1.85 -12.98
N ILE A 166 -16.07 2.67 -11.99
CA ILE A 166 -16.98 3.71 -11.47
C ILE A 166 -17.20 4.81 -12.52
N ASP A 167 -16.17 5.14 -13.31
CA ASP A 167 -16.23 6.11 -14.41
C ASP A 167 -15.22 5.75 -15.50
N THR A 168 -15.42 6.21 -16.72
CA THR A 168 -14.53 5.97 -17.86
C THR A 168 -14.29 7.28 -18.61
N PHE A 169 -13.01 7.65 -18.74
CA PHE A 169 -12.60 8.86 -19.43
C PHE A 169 -11.94 8.50 -20.77
N ASN A 170 -12.25 9.26 -21.80
CA ASN A 170 -11.49 9.22 -23.05
C ASN A 170 -10.44 10.34 -23.05
N ILE A 171 -9.42 10.23 -23.90
CA ILE A 171 -8.29 11.18 -23.93
C ILE A 171 -8.69 12.63 -24.30
N LYS A 172 -9.89 12.83 -24.85
CA LYS A 172 -10.44 14.15 -25.22
C LYS A 172 -11.43 14.68 -24.18
N ASP A 173 -11.61 13.99 -23.07
CA ASP A 173 -12.52 14.41 -22.01
C ASP A 173 -12.07 15.78 -21.44
N PRO A 174 -12.95 16.79 -21.39
CA PRO A 174 -12.61 18.14 -20.93
C PRO A 174 -12.19 18.21 -19.44
N ARG A 175 -12.46 17.16 -18.67
CA ARG A 175 -12.00 16.99 -17.28
C ARG A 175 -10.49 16.75 -17.21
N ILE A 176 -9.87 16.17 -18.24
CA ILE A 176 -8.43 15.93 -18.30
C ILE A 176 -7.71 17.23 -18.70
N LYS A 177 -6.86 17.77 -17.83
CA LYS A 177 -6.07 18.99 -18.11
C LYS A 177 -4.74 18.71 -18.78
N SER A 178 -4.12 17.58 -18.43
CA SER A 178 -2.85 17.13 -19.00
C SER A 178 -2.68 15.63 -18.73
N PHE A 179 -1.94 14.93 -19.57
CA PHE A 179 -1.54 13.54 -19.33
C PHE A 179 -0.08 13.32 -19.73
N THR A 180 0.57 12.36 -19.08
CA THR A 180 1.88 11.83 -19.50
C THR A 180 1.77 10.32 -19.55
N LEU A 181 2.08 9.73 -20.71
CA LEU A 181 2.09 8.28 -20.91
C LEU A 181 3.52 7.84 -21.23
N LYS A 182 4.03 6.88 -20.46
CA LYS A 182 5.38 6.32 -20.65
C LYS A 182 5.28 4.83 -20.91
N LYS A 183 5.75 4.40 -22.09
CA LYS A 183 5.98 2.98 -22.39
C LYS A 183 7.46 2.68 -22.26
N LYS A 184 7.82 1.70 -21.44
CA LYS A 184 9.19 1.20 -21.32
C LYS A 184 9.28 -0.12 -22.08
N ASN A 185 10.16 -0.21 -23.07
CA ASN A 185 10.40 -1.45 -23.83
C ASN A 185 11.49 -2.33 -23.19
N GLN A 186 12.22 -1.81 -22.20
CA GLN A 186 13.19 -2.57 -21.40
C GLN A 186 12.51 -3.16 -20.16
N GLY A 187 12.84 -4.41 -19.82
CA GLY A 187 12.19 -5.14 -18.72
C GLY A 187 10.86 -5.79 -19.11
N VAL A 188 10.57 -5.88 -20.42
CA VAL A 188 9.50 -6.71 -20.97
C VAL A 188 10.14 -8.02 -21.37
N TYR A 189 9.68 -9.13 -20.78
CA TYR A 189 10.22 -10.46 -21.00
C TYR A 189 9.17 -11.33 -21.67
N ASP A 190 9.58 -12.06 -22.71
CA ASP A 190 8.69 -12.99 -23.42
C ASP A 190 8.74 -14.42 -22.84
N LYS A 191 9.73 -14.69 -21.97
CA LYS A 191 9.93 -15.97 -21.28
C LYS A 191 10.51 -15.72 -19.89
N VAL A 192 9.99 -16.43 -18.89
CA VAL A 192 10.57 -16.56 -17.56
C VAL A 192 10.98 -18.01 -17.35
N GLU A 193 12.18 -18.22 -16.82
CA GLU A 193 12.69 -19.53 -16.44
C GLU A 193 13.03 -19.49 -14.94
N VAL A 194 12.41 -20.37 -14.18
CA VAL A 194 12.65 -20.53 -12.74
C VAL A 194 13.32 -21.87 -12.52
N SER A 195 14.42 -21.87 -11.79
CA SER A 195 15.11 -23.11 -11.45
C SER A 195 15.38 -23.20 -9.96
N TYR A 196 15.22 -24.41 -9.41
CA TYR A 196 15.47 -24.70 -8.00
C TYR A 196 15.94 -26.13 -7.83
N TYR A 197 16.68 -26.36 -6.75
CA TYR A 197 17.09 -27.71 -6.36
C TYR A 197 16.06 -28.29 -5.39
N ASP A 198 15.39 -29.35 -5.80
CA ASP A 198 14.48 -30.11 -4.94
C ASP A 198 15.32 -31.06 -4.08
N ALA A 199 15.44 -30.75 -2.79
CA ALA A 199 16.29 -31.52 -1.87
C ALA A 199 15.76 -32.93 -1.60
N ASP A 200 14.44 -33.12 -1.66
CA ASP A 200 13.79 -34.42 -1.44
C ASP A 200 14.00 -35.33 -2.64
N LYS A 201 13.83 -34.79 -3.85
CA LYS A 201 14.08 -35.52 -5.11
C LYS A 201 15.56 -35.57 -5.48
N LYS A 202 16.39 -34.72 -4.88
CA LYS A 202 17.82 -34.50 -5.17
C LYS A 202 18.10 -34.10 -6.63
N GLU A 203 17.17 -33.38 -7.23
CA GLU A 203 17.21 -33.01 -8.65
C GLU A 203 17.13 -31.50 -8.84
N HIS A 204 17.76 -31.02 -9.91
CA HIS A 204 17.63 -29.63 -10.33
C HIS A 204 16.43 -29.51 -11.27
N ILE A 205 15.40 -28.81 -10.81
CA ILE A 205 14.16 -28.60 -11.55
C ILE A 205 14.26 -27.24 -12.27
N VAL A 206 13.84 -27.20 -13.53
CA VAL A 206 13.77 -25.98 -14.34
C VAL A 206 12.39 -25.92 -14.96
N GLU A 207 11.62 -24.91 -14.58
CA GLU A 207 10.31 -24.63 -15.15
C GLU A 207 10.40 -23.37 -16.01
N THR A 208 9.83 -23.44 -17.21
CA THR A 208 9.78 -22.32 -18.15
C THR A 208 8.33 -21.97 -18.41
N ILE A 209 8.03 -20.67 -18.38
CA ILE A 209 6.74 -20.15 -18.80
C ILE A 209 6.97 -19.05 -19.83
N THR A 210 6.35 -19.19 -21.00
CA THR A 210 6.34 -18.15 -22.04
C THR A 210 5.16 -17.20 -21.86
N LYS A 211 5.28 -16.01 -22.46
CA LYS A 211 4.21 -15.02 -22.49
C LYS A 211 2.92 -15.56 -23.12
N GLU A 212 3.03 -16.29 -24.22
CA GLU A 212 1.87 -16.88 -24.91
C GLU A 212 1.15 -17.92 -24.04
N GLU A 213 1.89 -18.70 -23.24
CA GLU A 213 1.31 -19.68 -22.31
C GLU A 213 0.62 -18.98 -21.13
N LEU A 214 1.19 -17.89 -20.62
CA LEU A 214 0.55 -17.06 -19.58
C LEU A 214 -0.76 -16.45 -20.09
N GLU A 215 -0.76 -15.87 -21.28
CA GLU A 215 -1.95 -15.26 -21.89
C GLU A 215 -3.07 -16.29 -22.04
N LYS A 216 -2.77 -17.50 -22.54
CA LYS A 216 -3.76 -18.59 -22.63
C LYS A 216 -4.26 -19.07 -21.27
N ARG A 217 -3.40 -19.14 -20.26
CA ARG A 217 -3.79 -19.58 -18.91
C ARG A 217 -4.77 -18.61 -18.26
N ASN A 218 -4.58 -17.31 -18.48
CA ASN A 218 -5.49 -16.28 -18.02
C ASN A 218 -6.83 -16.34 -18.76
N GLU A 219 -6.85 -16.74 -20.04
CA GLU A 219 -8.11 -16.95 -20.79
C GLU A 219 -8.94 -18.14 -20.27
N VAL A 220 -8.32 -19.16 -19.67
CA VAL A 220 -9.02 -20.37 -19.18
C VAL A 220 -9.76 -20.15 -17.86
N THR A 221 -9.46 -19.07 -17.12
CA THR A 221 -10.23 -18.70 -15.91
C THR A 221 -11.61 -18.09 -16.23
N TYR A 222 -11.97 -17.97 -17.51
CA TYR A 222 -13.23 -17.40 -18.01
C TYR A 222 -14.25 -18.44 -18.53
N ALA A 223 -14.24 -19.68 -18.01
CA ALA A 223 -15.23 -20.71 -18.33
C ALA A 223 -16.09 -21.09 -17.12
#